data_AF-A0A4P6L478-F1
#
_entry.id   AF-A0A4P6L478-F1
#
_cell.length_a   1.000
_cell.length_b   1.000
_cell.length_c   1.000
_cell.angle_alpha   90.00
_cell.angle_beta   90.00
_cell.angle_gamma   90.00
#
_symmetry.space_group_name_H-M   'P 1'
#
loop_
_entity.id
_entity.type
_entity.pdbx_description
1 polymer ?
#
loop_
_entity_poly.entity_id
_entity_poly.type
_entity_poly.pdbx_seq_one_letter_code
_entity_poly.pdbx_strand_id
1 'polypeptide(L)'
;MNDKRRQFLQGGTALLGSAVLPVRGEVVPGRGFAPINIQPLVDAAILAVEQARVSAGQYSRFLGKQQRSRVDGEKPCGYGSAAAACILYTVSRFPRHTPERYAFVSFLRAGQSERSGMFSDQYHNPTHATAYILAALDLFDAGPVHPLHELQPLTAPGGIEGLLAGLDWRKPWGASHYGAGAFAALFLAGQAPLPFQNRYFGWLSDHQDVVTGLWRKGALKSASLPDGAPLFDALAAAFHYLFNHEAARRPIPRPAALIDSALRVRKENLYPTLGKTVGFAELDWLYCLTRSLRHSGHRRDDVLLELTQFANAYVNHLLVHVQQNPAPFEDLHALNGTMSALAELQQALPGLLSTARPLRLPLDRRPFI
;
A
#
# COMPACT_ATOMS: atom_id res chain seq x y z
N MET A 1 -19.93 -41.09 21.97
CA MET A 1 -20.27 -40.42 20.69
C MET A 1 -18.98 -39.91 20.09
N ASN A 2 -18.11 -40.82 19.67
CA ASN A 2 -18.06 -41.48 18.36
C ASN A 2 -17.88 -40.49 17.22
N ASP A 3 -17.09 -40.73 16.18
CA ASP A 3 -16.04 -41.68 15.85
C ASP A 3 -15.79 -41.34 14.38
N LYS A 4 -14.57 -40.98 13.96
CA LYS A 4 -14.10 -40.86 12.54
C LYS A 4 -12.78 -40.09 12.40
N ARG A 5 -11.81 -40.39 13.26
CA ARG A 5 -10.39 -40.08 13.01
C ARG A 5 -9.53 -41.23 13.48
N ARG A 6 -9.49 -42.30 12.71
CA ARG A 6 -8.41 -43.30 12.67
C ARG A 6 -8.77 -44.36 11.64
N GLN A 7 -8.14 -44.28 10.48
CA GLN A 7 -7.67 -45.42 9.70
C GLN A 7 -7.05 -44.85 8.42
N PHE A 8 -5.73 -44.97 8.33
CA PHE A 8 -4.93 -45.39 7.16
C PHE A 8 -3.48 -44.99 7.39
N LEU A 9 -2.83 -45.75 8.28
CA LEU A 9 -1.40 -46.00 8.25
C LEU A 9 -1.25 -47.51 8.40
N GLN A 10 -1.01 -48.20 7.29
CA GLN A 10 -0.28 -49.46 7.27
C GLN A 10 0.05 -49.86 5.82
N GLY A 11 1.35 -49.97 5.56
CA GLY A 11 1.93 -50.94 4.61
C GLY A 11 2.05 -50.50 3.16
N GLY A 12 3.29 -50.38 2.67
CA GLY A 12 3.57 -50.41 1.23
C GLY A 12 4.87 -49.74 0.83
N THR A 13 5.98 -50.45 0.99
CA THR A 13 7.24 -50.16 0.30
C THR A 13 7.00 -50.34 -1.20
N ALA A 14 7.15 -49.28 -1.99
CA ALA A 14 7.27 -49.36 -3.44
C ALA A 14 8.35 -48.37 -3.91
N LEU A 15 9.48 -48.93 -4.31
CA LEU A 15 10.48 -48.29 -5.17
C LEU A 15 9.91 -48.18 -6.59
N LEU A 16 10.29 -47.09 -7.27
CA LEU A 16 10.28 -46.80 -8.73
C LEU A 16 9.33 -45.67 -9.14
N GLY A 17 9.93 -44.65 -9.77
CA GLY A 17 9.24 -43.59 -10.49
C GLY A 17 9.81 -42.21 -10.21
N SER A 18 11.02 -41.96 -10.70
CA SER A 18 11.58 -40.61 -10.84
C SER A 18 10.69 -39.79 -11.79
N ALA A 19 9.64 -39.17 -11.24
CA ALA A 19 8.88 -38.13 -11.91
C ALA A 19 9.71 -36.85 -11.87
N VAL A 20 10.53 -36.69 -12.91
CA VAL A 20 11.14 -35.41 -13.27
C VAL A 20 10.00 -34.41 -13.41
N LEU A 21 9.87 -33.51 -12.44
CA LEU A 21 9.06 -32.30 -12.57
C LEU A 21 9.48 -31.59 -13.86
N PRO A 22 8.54 -31.10 -14.69
CA PRO A 22 8.90 -30.45 -15.94
C PRO A 22 9.84 -29.28 -15.66
N VAL A 23 11.08 -29.48 -16.08
CA VAL A 23 12.10 -28.45 -16.17
C VAL A 23 11.53 -27.34 -17.05
N ARG A 24 11.59 -26.12 -16.49
CA ARG A 24 11.55 -24.82 -17.17
C ARG A 24 11.15 -24.90 -18.65
N GLY A 25 9.93 -24.44 -18.96
CA GLY A 25 9.64 -23.99 -20.32
C GLY A 25 10.69 -22.98 -20.74
N GLU A 26 11.42 -23.30 -21.81
CA GLU A 26 12.36 -22.39 -22.44
C GLU A 26 11.67 -21.07 -22.74
N VAL A 27 12.22 -19.99 -22.19
CA VAL A 27 11.82 -18.64 -22.54
C VAL A 27 12.30 -18.41 -23.97
N VAL A 28 11.37 -18.39 -24.92
CA VAL A 28 11.64 -17.89 -26.27
C VAL A 28 11.90 -16.38 -26.14
N PRO A 29 13.14 -15.90 -26.35
CA PRO A 29 13.41 -14.47 -26.36
C PRO A 29 12.72 -13.87 -27.59
N GLY A 30 11.81 -12.93 -27.40
CA GLY A 30 11.19 -12.18 -28.52
C GLY A 30 9.68 -12.25 -28.65
N ARG A 31 8.94 -13.03 -27.84
CA ARG A 31 7.50 -12.80 -27.68
C ARG A 31 7.29 -11.70 -26.65
N GLY A 32 7.32 -10.45 -27.09
CA GLY A 32 6.87 -9.32 -26.27
C GLY A 32 5.46 -9.60 -25.75
N PHE A 33 5.21 -9.28 -24.49
CA PHE A 33 3.86 -9.37 -23.93
C PHE A 33 2.95 -8.40 -24.69
N ALA A 34 1.76 -8.87 -25.06
CA ALA A 34 0.76 -8.00 -25.68
C ALA A 34 0.31 -6.94 -24.67
N PRO A 35 0.17 -5.66 -25.07
CA PRO A 35 -0.41 -4.63 -24.23
C PRO A 35 -1.78 -5.04 -23.69
N ILE A 36 -2.01 -4.84 -22.40
CA ILE A 36 -3.28 -5.10 -21.73
C ILE A 36 -4.04 -3.78 -21.63
N ASN A 37 -5.26 -3.75 -22.15
CA ASN A 37 -6.14 -2.59 -22.00
C ASN A 37 -6.82 -2.63 -20.63
N ILE A 38 -6.44 -1.70 -19.76
CA ILE A 38 -7.00 -1.58 -18.40
C ILE A 38 -8.03 -0.45 -18.28
N GLN A 39 -8.44 0.17 -19.41
CA GLN A 39 -9.48 1.20 -19.42
C GLN A 39 -10.80 0.76 -18.73
N PRO A 40 -11.28 -0.49 -18.88
CA PRO A 40 -12.48 -0.93 -18.15
C PRO A 40 -12.34 -0.83 -16.62
N LEU A 41 -11.13 -1.05 -16.07
CA LEU A 41 -10.87 -0.89 -14.63
C LEU A 41 -10.94 0.58 -14.23
N VAL A 42 -10.39 1.48 -15.07
CA VAL A 42 -10.43 2.93 -14.86
C VAL A 42 -11.87 3.44 -14.88
N ASP A 43 -12.67 3.00 -15.86
CA ASP A 43 -14.07 3.42 -15.99
C ASP A 43 -14.92 2.93 -14.81
N ALA A 44 -14.69 1.69 -14.35
CA ALA A 44 -15.34 1.16 -13.15
C ALA A 44 -14.92 1.92 -11.88
N ALA A 45 -13.65 2.31 -11.75
CA ALA A 45 -13.17 3.10 -10.62
C ALA A 45 -13.79 4.50 -10.60
N ILE A 46 -13.93 5.14 -11.77
CA ILE A 46 -14.61 6.43 -11.91
C ILE A 46 -16.08 6.30 -11.50
N LEU A 47 -16.77 5.27 -11.99
CA LEU A 47 -18.17 5.03 -11.64
C LEU A 47 -18.34 4.83 -10.13
N ALA A 48 -17.44 4.08 -9.47
CA ALA A 48 -17.48 3.92 -8.02
C ALA A 48 -17.30 5.26 -7.28
N VAL A 49 -16.37 6.12 -7.72
CA VAL A 49 -16.20 7.45 -7.12
C VAL A 49 -17.45 8.31 -7.31
N GLU A 50 -18.07 8.29 -8.49
CA GLU A 50 -19.32 9.04 -8.73
C GLU A 50 -20.48 8.51 -7.88
N GLN A 51 -20.60 7.19 -7.72
CA GLN A 51 -21.61 6.58 -6.84
C GLN A 51 -21.40 6.92 -5.36
N ALA A 52 -20.16 7.14 -4.93
CA ALA A 52 -19.82 7.51 -3.56
C ALA A 52 -20.03 8.99 -3.27
N ARG A 53 -20.27 9.81 -4.30
CA ARG A 53 -20.43 11.25 -4.15
C ARG A 53 -21.75 11.56 -3.45
N VAL A 54 -21.66 12.22 -2.29
CA VAL A 54 -22.82 12.72 -1.54
C VAL A 54 -23.11 14.17 -1.93
N SER A 55 -22.07 15.00 -1.98
CA SER A 55 -22.13 16.37 -2.48
C SER A 55 -20.75 16.79 -3.01
N ALA A 56 -20.58 18.05 -3.43
CA ALA A 56 -19.28 18.54 -3.90
C ALA A 56 -18.20 18.37 -2.81
N GLY A 57 -17.08 17.72 -3.15
CA GLY A 57 -15.98 17.43 -2.24
C GLY A 57 -16.29 16.45 -1.10
N GLN A 58 -17.48 15.85 -1.07
CA GLN A 58 -17.94 14.99 0.02
C GLN A 58 -18.33 13.61 -0.50
N TYR A 59 -17.60 12.60 -0.05
CA TYR A 59 -17.76 11.23 -0.52
C TYR A 59 -17.90 10.27 0.67
N SER A 60 -18.81 9.31 0.54
CA SER A 60 -18.86 8.15 1.42
C SER A 60 -17.66 7.25 1.14
N ARG A 61 -17.25 6.45 2.12
CA ARG A 61 -16.19 5.44 1.91
C ARG A 61 -16.76 4.17 1.26
N PHE A 62 -17.93 3.75 1.70
CA PHE A 62 -18.50 2.46 1.32
C PHE A 62 -19.66 2.63 0.35
N LEU A 63 -19.83 1.60 -0.48
CA LEU A 63 -20.89 1.46 -1.47
C LEU A 63 -21.59 0.10 -1.30
N GLY A 64 -22.73 -0.05 -1.96
CA GLY A 64 -23.38 -1.35 -2.12
C GLY A 64 -23.66 -2.07 -0.81
N LYS A 65 -23.22 -3.33 -0.69
CA LYS A 65 -23.40 -4.15 0.51
C LYS A 65 -22.62 -3.60 1.69
N GLN A 66 -21.37 -3.19 1.49
CA GLN A 66 -20.53 -2.60 2.54
C GLN A 66 -21.17 -1.36 3.16
N GLN A 67 -21.80 -0.51 2.33
CA GLN A 67 -22.53 0.66 2.78
C GLN A 67 -23.69 0.27 3.71
N ARG A 68 -24.55 -0.66 3.26
CA ARG A 68 -25.74 -1.09 4.02
C ARG A 68 -25.42 -1.82 5.32
N SER A 69 -24.28 -2.50 5.39
CA SER A 69 -23.88 -3.26 6.58
C SER A 69 -23.19 -2.44 7.67
N ARG A 70 -22.95 -1.14 7.44
CA ARG A 70 -22.14 -0.29 8.33
C ARG A 70 -22.94 0.89 8.83
N VAL A 71 -22.79 1.17 10.13
CA VAL A 71 -23.30 2.41 10.71
C VAL A 71 -22.65 3.58 9.98
N ASP A 72 -23.48 4.52 9.53
CA ASP A 72 -23.06 5.71 8.78
C ASP A 72 -22.32 5.42 7.46
N GLY A 73 -22.49 4.22 6.88
CA GLY A 73 -21.80 3.82 5.64
C GLY A 73 -22.12 4.73 4.44
N GLU A 74 -23.29 5.37 4.45
CA GLU A 74 -23.77 6.32 3.43
C GLU A 74 -23.34 7.77 3.69
N LYS A 75 -22.91 8.09 4.92
CA LYS A 75 -22.50 9.46 5.25
C LYS A 75 -21.14 9.78 4.64
N PRO A 76 -20.92 11.01 4.19
CA PRO A 76 -19.60 11.42 3.74
C PRO A 76 -18.65 11.47 4.94
N CYS A 77 -17.39 11.08 4.72
CA CYS A 77 -16.36 11.20 5.74
C CYS A 77 -15.04 11.66 5.13
N GLY A 78 -14.16 12.26 5.95
CA GLY A 78 -12.87 12.75 5.49
C GLY A 78 -12.03 11.64 4.84
N TYR A 79 -12.11 10.43 5.37
CA TYR A 79 -11.40 9.27 4.85
C TYR A 79 -11.89 8.82 3.46
N GLY A 80 -13.20 8.77 3.25
CA GLY A 80 -13.81 8.47 1.95
C GLY A 80 -13.51 9.56 0.91
N SER A 81 -13.55 10.82 1.33
CA SER A 81 -13.24 11.96 0.46
C SER A 81 -11.75 12.03 0.10
N ALA A 82 -10.85 11.68 1.03
CA ALA A 82 -9.43 11.52 0.75
C ALA A 82 -9.17 10.40 -0.26
N ALA A 83 -9.85 9.25 -0.12
CA ALA A 83 -9.77 8.15 -1.09
C ALA A 83 -10.24 8.57 -2.48
N ALA A 84 -11.39 9.26 -2.56
CA ALA A 84 -11.90 9.81 -3.82
C ALA A 84 -10.91 10.77 -4.48
N ALA A 85 -10.31 11.69 -3.72
CA ALA A 85 -9.30 12.63 -4.22
C ALA A 85 -8.08 11.90 -4.79
N CYS A 86 -7.57 10.89 -4.09
CA CYS A 86 -6.46 10.05 -4.56
C CYS A 86 -6.81 9.28 -5.83
N ILE A 87 -7.97 8.63 -5.90
CA ILE A 87 -8.42 7.91 -7.10
C ILE A 87 -8.58 8.86 -8.28
N LEU A 88 -9.24 10.02 -8.09
CA LEU A 88 -9.42 11.03 -9.14
C LEU A 88 -8.08 11.58 -9.65
N TYR A 89 -7.12 11.77 -8.74
CA TYR A 89 -5.75 12.11 -9.14
C TYR A 89 -5.13 11.01 -9.99
N THR A 90 -5.23 9.76 -9.54
CA THR A 90 -4.67 8.60 -10.23
C THR A 90 -5.20 8.45 -11.64
N VAL A 91 -6.50 8.61 -11.85
CA VAL A 91 -7.14 8.48 -13.18
C VAL A 91 -7.11 9.76 -14.01
N SER A 92 -6.30 10.75 -13.64
CA SER A 92 -6.17 12.03 -14.34
C SER A 92 -7.50 12.80 -14.50
N ARG A 93 -8.38 12.71 -13.49
CA ARG A 93 -9.66 13.46 -13.35
C ARG A 93 -9.69 14.35 -12.10
N PHE A 94 -8.52 14.69 -11.57
CA PHE A 94 -8.41 15.53 -10.38
C PHE A 94 -9.17 16.86 -10.54
N PRO A 95 -9.96 17.31 -9.55
CA PRO A 95 -10.73 18.55 -9.65
C PRO A 95 -9.83 19.77 -9.89
N ARG A 96 -9.99 20.40 -11.06
CA ARG A 96 -9.28 21.65 -11.43
C ARG A 96 -10.13 22.90 -11.24
N HIS A 97 -11.45 22.75 -11.26
CA HIS A 97 -12.37 23.87 -11.11
C HIS A 97 -12.44 24.31 -9.66
N THR A 98 -12.41 25.63 -9.48
CA THR A 98 -12.34 26.31 -8.20
C THR A 98 -13.41 25.84 -7.19
N PRO A 99 -14.71 25.69 -7.54
CA PRO A 99 -15.73 25.31 -6.55
C PRO A 99 -15.54 23.91 -5.97
N GLU A 100 -15.32 22.90 -6.83
CA GLU A 100 -15.14 21.50 -6.38
C GLU A 100 -13.87 21.37 -5.53
N ARG A 101 -12.78 22.02 -5.97
CA ARG A 101 -11.52 22.04 -5.21
C ARG A 101 -11.71 22.66 -3.82
N TYR A 102 -12.40 23.81 -3.73
CA TYR A 102 -12.67 24.44 -2.43
C TYR A 102 -13.55 23.55 -1.54
N ALA A 103 -14.54 22.87 -2.11
CA ALA A 103 -15.42 21.98 -1.35
C ALA A 103 -14.63 20.81 -0.73
N PHE A 104 -13.73 20.17 -1.50
CA PHE A 104 -12.82 19.14 -0.98
C PHE A 104 -11.97 19.66 0.18
N VAL A 105 -11.26 20.77 -0.05
CA VAL A 105 -10.33 21.33 0.95
C VAL A 105 -11.08 21.74 2.22
N SER A 106 -12.25 22.37 2.08
CA SER A 106 -13.07 22.79 3.21
C SER A 106 -13.57 21.58 4.01
N PHE A 107 -14.10 20.56 3.33
CA PHE A 107 -14.65 19.38 4.00
C PHE A 107 -13.57 18.58 4.73
N LEU A 108 -12.42 18.35 4.07
CA LEU A 108 -11.30 17.63 4.69
C LEU A 108 -10.79 18.36 5.92
N ARG A 109 -10.57 19.69 5.84
CA ARG A 109 -10.08 20.50 6.98
C ARG A 109 -11.07 20.58 8.14
N ALA A 110 -12.37 20.58 7.87
CA ALA A 110 -13.39 20.62 8.91
C ALA A 110 -13.34 19.40 9.86
N GLY A 111 -12.74 18.29 9.42
CA GLY A 111 -12.51 17.11 10.25
C GLY A 111 -11.31 17.20 11.19
N GLN A 112 -10.53 18.28 11.17
CA GLN A 112 -9.36 18.43 12.03
C GLN A 112 -9.76 18.87 13.45
N SER A 113 -9.27 18.17 14.46
CA SER A 113 -9.41 18.57 15.86
C SER A 113 -8.53 19.79 16.16
N GLU A 114 -9.12 20.88 16.66
CA GLU A 114 -8.36 22.04 17.14
C GLU A 114 -7.46 21.68 18.34
N ARG A 115 -7.98 20.84 19.26
CA ARG A 115 -7.28 20.49 20.50
C ARG A 115 -6.02 19.65 20.25
N SER A 116 -6.13 18.62 19.41
CA SER A 116 -5.02 17.68 19.17
C SER A 116 -4.26 17.95 17.88
N GLY A 117 -4.87 18.67 16.94
CA GLY A 117 -4.38 18.81 15.56
C GLY A 117 -4.61 17.56 14.71
N MET A 118 -5.16 16.49 15.24
CA MET A 118 -5.29 15.20 14.55
C MET A 118 -6.63 15.10 13.80
N PHE A 119 -6.66 14.22 12.81
CA PHE A 119 -7.89 13.72 12.20
C PHE A 119 -8.23 12.34 12.76
N SER A 120 -9.51 11.99 12.77
CA SER A 120 -10.00 10.69 13.20
C SER A 120 -10.72 9.95 12.07
N ASP A 121 -10.66 8.62 12.14
CA ASP A 121 -11.49 7.72 11.37
C ASP A 121 -11.92 6.57 12.29
N GLN A 122 -13.10 6.01 12.04
CA GLN A 122 -13.64 4.95 12.90
C GLN A 122 -12.93 3.59 12.71
N TYR A 123 -12.22 3.38 11.60
CA TYR A 123 -11.58 2.10 11.27
C TYR A 123 -10.06 2.14 11.31
N HIS A 124 -9.46 3.32 11.50
CA HIS A 124 -8.02 3.50 11.50
C HIS A 124 -7.57 4.28 12.72
N ASN A 125 -6.32 4.06 13.12
CA ASN A 125 -5.75 4.85 14.20
C ASN A 125 -5.61 6.34 13.78
N PRO A 126 -5.63 7.28 14.74
CA PRO A 126 -5.58 8.71 14.43
C PRO A 126 -4.35 9.14 13.64
N THR A 127 -3.18 8.52 13.87
CA THR A 127 -1.95 8.84 13.14
C THR A 127 -2.08 8.49 11.67
N HIS A 128 -2.63 7.32 11.35
CA HIS A 128 -2.91 6.88 9.99
C HIS A 128 -3.92 7.80 9.30
N ALA A 129 -5.05 8.07 9.96
CA ALA A 129 -6.09 8.96 9.43
C ALA A 129 -5.54 10.36 9.14
N THR A 130 -4.71 10.88 10.06
CA THR A 130 -4.06 12.18 9.90
C THR A 130 -3.12 12.22 8.71
N ALA A 131 -2.19 11.26 8.61
CA ALA A 131 -1.26 11.20 7.49
C ALA A 131 -1.98 11.05 6.14
N TYR A 132 -3.02 10.22 6.09
CA TYR A 132 -3.81 9.99 4.87
C TYR A 132 -4.59 11.22 4.41
N ILE A 133 -5.29 11.91 5.33
CA ILE A 133 -6.06 13.11 5.01
C ILE A 133 -5.12 14.27 4.63
N LEU A 134 -3.98 14.41 5.32
CA LEU A 134 -2.96 15.39 4.93
C LEU A 134 -2.37 15.11 3.55
N ALA A 135 -2.13 13.84 3.21
CA ALA A 135 -1.63 13.46 1.88
C ALA A 135 -2.66 13.73 0.78
N ALA A 136 -3.95 13.69 1.10
CA ALA A 136 -5.01 14.11 0.19
C ALA A 136 -5.15 15.63 0.11
N LEU A 137 -4.97 16.37 1.21
CA LEU A 137 -4.96 17.84 1.19
C LEU A 137 -3.78 18.39 0.36
N ASP A 138 -2.61 17.76 0.45
CA ASP A 138 -1.41 18.15 -0.29
C ASP A 138 -1.58 18.02 -1.82
N LEU A 139 -2.43 17.10 -2.29
CA LEU A 139 -2.82 17.05 -3.71
C LEU A 139 -3.44 18.36 -4.19
N PHE A 140 -4.16 19.04 -3.31
CA PHE A 140 -4.79 20.31 -3.58
C PHE A 140 -3.86 21.48 -3.23
N ASP A 141 -2.58 21.26 -2.92
CA ASP A 141 -1.68 22.29 -2.39
C ASP A 141 -2.24 22.94 -1.11
N ALA A 142 -2.90 22.14 -0.27
CA ALA A 142 -3.46 22.54 1.01
C ALA A 142 -2.82 21.76 2.16
N GLY A 143 -2.75 22.38 3.34
CA GLY A 143 -2.26 21.75 4.58
C GLY A 143 -3.31 21.74 5.69
N PRO A 144 -2.92 21.35 6.92
CA PRO A 144 -3.80 21.45 8.09
C PRO A 144 -4.20 22.91 8.40
N VAL A 145 -5.26 23.08 9.19
CA VAL A 145 -5.67 24.37 9.77
C VAL A 145 -5.18 24.56 11.21
N HIS A 146 -4.84 23.46 11.91
CA HIS A 146 -4.27 23.49 13.26
C HIS A 146 -2.91 22.76 13.31
N PRO A 147 -1.96 23.18 14.16
CA PRO A 147 -0.72 22.43 14.40
C PRO A 147 -0.99 21.02 14.92
N LEU A 148 -0.12 20.05 14.61
CA LEU A 148 -0.28 18.66 15.04
C LEU A 148 0.18 18.47 16.49
N HIS A 149 -0.52 19.12 17.44
CA HIS A 149 -0.14 19.20 18.85
C HIS A 149 0.19 17.84 19.48
N GLU A 150 -0.54 16.78 19.12
CA GLU A 150 -0.32 15.43 19.65
C GLU A 150 0.98 14.77 19.14
N LEU A 151 1.44 15.13 17.94
CA LEU A 151 2.68 14.58 17.35
C LEU A 151 3.90 15.45 17.64
N GLN A 152 3.73 16.70 18.07
CA GLN A 152 4.82 17.63 18.39
C GLN A 152 5.87 17.05 19.35
N PRO A 153 5.51 16.31 20.42
CA PRO A 153 6.50 15.71 21.32
C PRO A 153 7.48 14.75 20.62
N LEU A 154 7.09 14.13 19.50
CA LEU A 154 7.97 13.23 18.74
C LEU A 154 9.15 13.97 18.09
N THR A 155 9.04 15.30 17.93
CA THR A 155 10.11 16.15 17.36
C THR A 155 11.24 16.43 18.33
N ALA A 156 11.07 16.14 19.63
CA ALA A 156 12.11 16.23 20.64
C ALA A 156 13.11 15.05 20.53
N PRO A 157 14.35 15.19 21.02
CA PRO A 157 15.30 14.08 21.09
C PRO A 157 14.72 12.87 21.83
N GLY A 158 14.85 11.68 21.26
CA GLY A 158 14.34 10.42 21.82
C GLY A 158 12.84 10.17 21.62
N GLY A 159 12.06 11.17 21.18
CA GLY A 159 10.61 11.03 20.99
C GLY A 159 10.26 10.02 19.90
N ILE A 160 10.75 10.26 18.67
CA ILE A 160 10.48 9.39 17.52
C ILE A 160 11.16 8.02 17.65
N GLU A 161 12.35 7.96 18.23
CA GLU A 161 13.08 6.73 18.49
C GLU A 161 12.34 5.87 19.52
N GLY A 162 11.79 6.50 20.57
CA GLY A 162 10.95 5.85 21.57
C GLY A 162 9.68 5.27 20.96
N LEU A 163 9.00 6.02 20.08
CA LEU A 163 7.84 5.53 19.33
C LEU A 163 8.21 4.30 18.50
N LEU A 164 9.26 4.39 17.66
CA LEU A 164 9.69 3.32 16.75
C LEU A 164 10.15 2.06 17.52
N ALA A 165 10.87 2.24 18.63
CA ALA A 165 11.29 1.14 19.50
C ALA A 165 10.10 0.45 20.19
N GLY A 166 9.04 1.20 20.50
CA GLY A 166 7.84 0.70 21.20
C GLY A 166 6.78 0.05 20.30
N LEU A 167 6.94 0.06 18.97
CA LEU A 167 5.99 -0.58 18.06
C LEU A 167 5.95 -2.11 18.25
N ASP A 168 4.78 -2.72 18.04
CA ASP A 168 4.65 -4.19 18.04
C ASP A 168 5.19 -4.78 16.73
N TRP A 169 6.50 -4.98 16.68
CA TRP A 169 7.20 -5.53 15.52
C TRP A 169 6.87 -6.99 15.21
N ARG A 170 6.03 -7.67 16.02
CA ARG A 170 5.44 -8.98 15.67
C ARG A 170 4.21 -8.85 14.77
N LYS A 171 3.57 -7.67 14.76
CA LYS A 171 2.46 -7.29 13.88
C LYS A 171 2.83 -6.03 13.10
N PRO A 172 3.93 -6.08 12.33
CA PRO A 172 4.59 -4.88 11.84
C PRO A 172 3.74 -4.12 10.82
N TRP A 173 2.88 -4.79 10.06
CA TRP A 173 2.04 -4.15 9.04
C TRP A 173 1.17 -3.04 9.67
N GLY A 174 0.30 -3.39 10.62
CA GLY A 174 -0.52 -2.40 11.32
C GLY A 174 0.28 -1.45 12.22
N ALA A 175 1.38 -1.92 12.82
CA ALA A 175 2.22 -1.08 13.69
C ALA A 175 2.95 0.02 12.90
N SER A 176 3.32 -0.25 11.65
CA SER A 176 4.01 0.72 10.79
C SER A 176 3.16 1.96 10.46
N HIS A 177 1.83 1.86 10.52
CA HIS A 177 0.94 3.01 10.36
C HIS A 177 1.24 4.12 11.38
N TYR A 178 1.70 3.78 12.58
CA TYR A 178 2.09 4.77 13.59
C TYR A 178 3.45 5.40 13.28
N GLY A 179 4.48 4.56 13.09
CA GLY A 179 5.84 5.03 12.84
C GLY A 179 5.99 5.81 11.53
N ALA A 180 5.46 5.27 10.44
CA ALA A 180 5.48 5.93 9.14
C ALA A 180 4.49 7.10 9.07
N GLY A 181 3.28 6.93 9.63
CA GLY A 181 2.26 7.99 9.63
C GLY A 181 2.67 9.20 10.45
N ALA A 182 3.37 9.03 11.57
CA ALA A 182 3.84 10.15 12.38
C ALA A 182 4.83 11.04 11.60
N PHE A 183 5.79 10.41 10.91
CA PHE A 183 6.71 11.15 10.04
C PHE A 183 5.96 11.83 8.90
N ALA A 184 5.13 11.09 8.16
CA ALA A 184 4.40 11.61 7.02
C ALA A 184 3.51 12.80 7.38
N ALA A 185 2.76 12.70 8.48
CA ALA A 185 1.89 13.76 8.97
C ALA A 185 2.69 15.03 9.33
N LEU A 186 3.75 14.90 10.13
CA LEU A 186 4.62 16.04 10.48
C LEU A 186 5.28 16.64 9.24
N PHE A 187 5.73 15.81 8.29
CA PHE A 187 6.37 16.25 7.06
C PHE A 187 5.40 17.06 6.18
N LEU A 188 4.19 16.53 5.95
CA LEU A 188 3.14 17.19 5.17
C LEU A 188 2.61 18.47 5.83
N ALA A 189 2.63 18.52 7.16
CA ALA A 189 2.24 19.71 7.91
C ALA A 189 3.35 20.79 7.99
N GLY A 190 4.53 20.56 7.38
CA GLY A 190 5.68 21.45 7.50
C GLY A 190 6.27 21.51 8.92
N GLN A 191 6.02 20.48 9.73
CA GLN A 191 6.36 20.38 11.15
C GLN A 191 7.41 19.29 11.45
N ALA A 192 8.11 18.80 10.43
CA ALA A 192 9.22 17.86 10.55
C ALA A 192 10.57 18.59 10.36
N PRO A 193 11.13 19.23 11.40
CA PRO A 193 12.41 19.92 11.25
C PRO A 193 13.55 18.93 10.92
N LEU A 194 14.59 19.39 10.23
CA LEU A 194 15.69 18.53 9.76
C LEU A 194 16.32 17.66 10.86
N PRO A 195 16.56 18.14 12.09
CA PRO A 195 17.05 17.28 13.18
C PRO A 195 16.13 16.11 13.51
N PHE A 196 14.80 16.29 13.47
CA PHE A 196 13.84 15.20 13.65
C PHE A 196 13.92 14.21 12.49
N GLN A 197 13.97 14.69 11.24
CA GLN A 197 14.08 13.82 10.07
C GLN A 197 15.36 12.96 10.14
N ASN A 198 16.49 13.56 10.50
CA ASN A 198 17.77 12.84 10.63
C ASN A 198 17.70 11.73 11.68
N ARG A 199 17.02 11.96 12.81
CA ARG A 199 16.84 10.93 13.85
C ARG A 199 15.91 9.81 13.38
N TYR A 200 14.81 10.16 12.72
CA TYR A 200 13.88 9.18 12.12
C TYR A 200 14.60 8.23 11.15
N PHE A 201 15.28 8.80 10.13
CA PHE A 201 15.98 8.00 9.13
C PHE A 201 17.25 7.34 9.66
N GLY A 202 17.92 7.94 10.66
CA GLY A 202 19.04 7.32 11.37
C GLY A 202 18.59 6.06 12.11
N TRP A 203 17.49 6.14 12.87
CA TRP A 203 16.92 4.99 13.55
C TRP A 203 16.55 3.88 12.56
N LEU A 204 15.88 4.22 11.46
CA LEU A 204 15.54 3.23 10.41
C LEU A 204 16.80 2.59 9.84
N SER A 205 17.83 3.37 9.51
CA SER A 205 19.10 2.84 9.00
C SER A 205 19.73 1.82 9.97
N ASP A 206 19.75 2.13 11.27
CA ASP A 206 20.37 1.28 12.29
C ASP A 206 19.57 -0.01 12.55
N HIS A 207 18.28 0.00 12.29
CA HIS A 207 17.36 -1.09 12.60
C HIS A 207 16.88 -1.89 11.39
N GLN A 208 17.35 -1.56 10.18
CA GLN A 208 17.09 -2.38 9.00
C GLN A 208 17.92 -3.66 9.05
N ASP A 209 17.29 -4.79 8.78
CA ASP A 209 17.96 -6.08 8.71
C ASP A 209 18.86 -6.16 7.48
N VAL A 210 20.12 -6.55 7.65
CA VAL A 210 21.10 -6.59 6.53
C VAL A 210 20.84 -7.73 5.55
N VAL A 211 20.17 -8.80 5.99
CA VAL A 211 19.90 -9.99 5.16
C VAL A 211 18.60 -9.83 4.39
N THR A 212 17.58 -9.31 5.05
CA THR A 212 16.22 -9.21 4.48
C THR A 212 15.86 -7.82 4.00
N GLY A 213 16.58 -6.79 4.43
CA GLY A 213 16.23 -5.40 4.13
C GLY A 213 14.94 -4.93 4.80
N LEU A 214 14.39 -5.68 5.76
CA LEU A 214 13.13 -5.36 6.43
C LEU A 214 13.36 -4.78 7.83
N TRP A 215 12.36 -4.07 8.32
CA TRP A 215 12.31 -3.55 9.69
C TRP A 215 11.35 -4.37 10.54
N ARG A 216 11.65 -4.64 11.82
CA ARG A 216 12.90 -4.39 12.57
C ARG A 216 13.83 -5.60 12.46
N LYS A 217 15.15 -5.38 12.38
CA LYS A 217 16.14 -6.46 12.44
C LYS A 217 15.88 -7.39 13.63
N GLY A 218 15.89 -8.69 13.38
CA GLY A 218 15.59 -9.72 14.39
C GLY A 218 14.12 -9.87 14.77
N ALA A 219 13.16 -9.25 14.06
CA ALA A 219 11.72 -9.39 14.36
C ALA A 219 11.00 -10.45 13.52
N LEU A 220 11.62 -10.97 12.46
CA LEU A 220 11.01 -11.97 11.58
C LEU A 220 10.88 -13.33 12.28
N LYS A 221 9.83 -14.05 11.89
CA LYS A 221 9.61 -15.43 12.31
C LYS A 221 10.79 -16.31 11.91
N SER A 222 11.33 -17.04 12.88
CA SER A 222 12.44 -17.97 12.70
C SER A 222 12.36 -19.12 13.71
N ALA A 223 13.26 -20.10 13.61
CA ALA A 223 13.33 -21.17 14.60
C ALA A 223 13.60 -20.65 16.03
N SER A 224 14.37 -19.56 16.16
CA SER A 224 14.67 -18.91 17.44
C SER A 224 13.62 -17.87 17.86
N LEU A 225 12.69 -17.51 16.97
CA LEU A 225 11.59 -16.58 17.24
C LEU A 225 10.30 -17.07 16.55
N PRO A 226 9.63 -18.11 17.08
CA PRO A 226 8.45 -18.71 16.45
C PRO A 226 7.25 -17.75 16.33
N ASP A 227 7.16 -16.80 17.26
CA ASP A 227 6.12 -15.76 17.32
C ASP A 227 6.54 -14.45 16.62
N GLY A 228 7.61 -14.51 15.82
CA GLY A 228 8.05 -13.38 15.00
C GLY A 228 7.07 -13.07 13.86
N ALA A 229 7.29 -11.93 13.22
CA ALA A 229 6.45 -11.47 12.13
C ALA A 229 6.56 -12.38 10.89
N PRO A 230 5.43 -12.69 10.21
CA PRO A 230 5.46 -13.25 8.87
C PRO A 230 6.25 -12.34 7.91
N LEU A 231 6.92 -12.94 6.93
CA LEU A 231 7.74 -12.17 5.97
C LEU A 231 6.90 -11.14 5.20
N PHE A 232 5.68 -11.53 4.77
CA PHE A 232 4.81 -10.62 4.05
C PHE A 232 4.39 -9.43 4.91
N ASP A 233 3.96 -9.64 6.15
CA ASP A 233 3.56 -8.56 7.06
C ASP A 233 4.70 -7.57 7.31
N ALA A 234 5.94 -8.06 7.45
CA ALA A 234 7.11 -7.20 7.60
C ALA A 234 7.45 -6.43 6.31
N LEU A 235 7.19 -7.03 5.16
CA LEU A 235 7.34 -6.37 3.85
C LEU A 235 6.27 -5.30 3.64
N ALA A 236 5.02 -5.59 3.99
CA ALA A 236 3.93 -4.63 3.98
C ALA A 236 4.14 -3.49 5.00
N ALA A 237 4.82 -3.77 6.11
CA ALA A 237 5.31 -2.73 6.99
C ALA A 237 6.40 -1.86 6.34
N ALA A 238 7.35 -2.48 5.64
CA ALA A 238 8.45 -1.79 4.98
C ALA A 238 7.95 -0.80 3.92
N PHE A 239 6.90 -1.15 3.17
CA PHE A 239 6.23 -0.26 2.22
C PHE A 239 5.99 1.14 2.81
N HIS A 240 5.45 1.23 4.03
CA HIS A 240 5.13 2.51 4.65
C HIS A 240 6.37 3.36 4.95
N TYR A 241 7.51 2.74 5.25
CA TYR A 241 8.75 3.47 5.45
C TYR A 241 9.36 3.91 4.11
N LEU A 242 9.18 3.14 3.04
CA LEU A 242 9.78 3.44 1.73
C LEU A 242 9.24 4.74 1.12
N PHE A 243 7.94 5.03 1.20
CA PHE A 243 7.44 6.30 0.67
C PHE A 243 7.94 7.51 1.46
N ASN A 244 8.27 7.34 2.76
CA ASN A 244 8.89 8.39 3.56
C ASN A 244 10.32 8.69 3.09
N HIS A 245 11.09 7.63 2.79
CA HIS A 245 12.41 7.77 2.17
C HIS A 245 12.33 8.51 0.83
N GLU A 246 11.40 8.12 -0.04
CA GLU A 246 11.21 8.75 -1.35
C GLU A 246 10.85 10.23 -1.26
N ALA A 247 9.88 10.60 -0.42
CA ALA A 247 9.43 11.99 -0.29
C ALA A 247 10.50 12.88 0.35
N ALA A 248 11.22 12.38 1.35
CA ALA A 248 12.30 13.12 2.00
C ALA A 248 13.64 13.08 1.24
N ARG A 249 13.68 12.43 0.06
CA ARG A 249 14.89 12.23 -0.75
C ARG A 249 16.04 11.58 0.05
N ARG A 250 15.71 10.56 0.84
CA ARG A 250 16.66 9.82 1.66
C ARG A 250 16.95 8.46 1.04
N PRO A 251 18.20 7.98 1.07
CA PRO A 251 18.54 6.68 0.52
C PRO A 251 17.82 5.56 1.28
N ILE A 252 17.39 4.52 0.57
CA ILE A 252 16.98 3.25 1.18
C ILE A 252 18.29 2.53 1.58
N PRO A 253 18.49 2.10 2.84
CA PRO A 253 19.80 1.56 3.26
C PRO A 253 20.14 0.18 2.68
N ARG A 254 19.16 -0.74 2.59
CA ARG A 254 19.35 -2.13 2.12
C ARG A 254 18.42 -2.53 0.96
N PRO A 255 18.42 -1.79 -0.17
CA PRO A 255 17.47 -2.01 -1.27
C PRO A 255 17.61 -3.39 -1.93
N ALA A 256 18.84 -3.89 -2.13
CA ALA A 256 19.07 -5.21 -2.73
C ALA A 256 18.47 -6.35 -1.89
N ALA A 257 18.67 -6.33 -0.57
CA ALA A 257 18.11 -7.31 0.34
C ALA A 257 16.57 -7.28 0.38
N LEU A 258 15.99 -6.08 0.28
CA LEU A 258 14.54 -5.90 0.21
C LEU A 258 13.96 -6.50 -1.09
N ILE A 259 14.64 -6.34 -2.23
CA ILE A 259 14.28 -7.02 -3.49
C ILE A 259 14.27 -8.54 -3.30
N ASP A 260 15.32 -9.11 -2.69
CA ASP A 260 15.40 -10.55 -2.49
C ASP A 260 14.26 -11.06 -1.57
N SER A 261 13.94 -10.34 -0.50
CA SER A 261 12.78 -10.65 0.35
C SER A 261 11.44 -10.58 -0.40
N ALA A 262 11.25 -9.57 -1.25
CA ALA A 262 10.03 -9.40 -2.03
C ALA A 262 9.85 -10.50 -3.09
N LEU A 263 10.93 -10.88 -3.78
CA LEU A 263 10.91 -12.01 -4.71
C LEU A 263 10.65 -13.33 -3.98
N ARG A 264 11.19 -13.49 -2.77
CA ARG A 264 10.96 -14.68 -1.93
C ARG A 264 9.49 -14.86 -1.57
N VAL A 265 8.77 -13.79 -1.22
CA VAL A 265 7.32 -13.84 -0.95
C VAL A 265 6.56 -14.54 -2.08
N ARG A 266 6.87 -14.19 -3.33
CA ARG A 266 6.22 -14.78 -4.51
C ARG A 266 6.68 -16.21 -4.75
N LYS A 267 7.99 -16.44 -4.74
CA LYS A 267 8.59 -17.77 -4.99
C LYS A 267 8.09 -18.84 -4.02
N GLU A 268 7.97 -18.49 -2.74
CA GLU A 268 7.54 -19.39 -1.67
C GLU A 268 6.02 -19.32 -1.39
N ASN A 269 5.27 -18.52 -2.17
CA ASN A 269 3.82 -18.30 -2.00
C ASN A 269 3.44 -17.94 -0.55
N LEU A 270 4.22 -17.05 0.08
CA LEU A 270 4.07 -16.68 1.50
C LEU A 270 2.86 -15.77 1.76
N TYR A 271 2.15 -15.37 0.72
CA TYR A 271 0.85 -14.68 0.80
C TYR A 271 -0.06 -15.15 -0.34
N PRO A 272 -0.82 -16.26 -0.16
CA PRO A 272 -1.54 -16.95 -1.24
C PRO A 272 -2.61 -16.14 -1.99
N THR A 273 -3.09 -15.06 -1.37
CA THR A 273 -4.09 -14.13 -1.92
C THR A 273 -3.47 -12.96 -2.67
N LEU A 274 -2.14 -12.83 -2.71
CA LEU A 274 -1.46 -11.75 -3.43
C LEU A 274 -1.80 -11.79 -4.93
N GLY A 275 -2.35 -10.68 -5.45
CA GLY A 275 -2.79 -10.56 -6.83
C GLY A 275 -4.18 -11.15 -7.08
N LYS A 276 -4.97 -11.38 -6.03
CA LYS A 276 -6.32 -11.95 -6.10
C LYS A 276 -7.34 -11.18 -5.26
N THR A 277 -6.99 -9.96 -4.86
CA THR A 277 -7.84 -9.11 -4.03
C THR A 277 -7.83 -7.66 -4.50
N VAL A 278 -8.90 -6.93 -4.17
CA VAL A 278 -8.93 -5.47 -4.24
C VAL A 278 -8.45 -4.95 -2.89
N GLY A 279 -7.30 -4.27 -2.87
CA GLY A 279 -6.74 -3.74 -1.63
C GLY A 279 -5.32 -3.19 -1.78
N PHE A 280 -4.59 -3.20 -0.66
CA PHE A 280 -3.24 -2.64 -0.54
C PHE A 280 -2.12 -3.68 -0.62
N ALA A 281 -2.40 -4.96 -0.34
CA ALA A 281 -1.39 -6.02 -0.32
C ALA A 281 -0.57 -6.08 -1.62
N GLU A 282 -1.22 -5.88 -2.76
CA GLU A 282 -0.55 -5.82 -4.06
C GLU A 282 0.37 -4.60 -4.18
N LEU A 283 -0.09 -3.41 -3.77
CA LEU A 283 0.73 -2.20 -3.77
C LEU A 283 1.93 -2.33 -2.84
N ASP A 284 1.73 -2.86 -1.63
CA ASP A 284 2.75 -3.03 -0.60
C ASP A 284 3.93 -3.85 -1.15
N TRP A 285 3.62 -4.94 -1.85
CA TRP A 285 4.61 -5.78 -2.49
C TRP A 285 5.26 -5.14 -3.72
N LEU A 286 4.46 -4.56 -4.62
CA LEU A 286 4.95 -3.92 -5.83
C LEU A 286 5.91 -2.76 -5.53
N TYR A 287 5.51 -1.88 -4.63
CA TYR A 287 6.25 -0.67 -4.30
C TYR A 287 7.59 -1.00 -3.63
N CYS A 288 7.61 -2.05 -2.79
CA CYS A 288 8.84 -2.61 -2.23
C CYS A 288 9.85 -3.00 -3.32
N LEU A 289 9.40 -3.74 -4.34
CA LEU A 289 10.25 -4.12 -5.47
C LEU A 289 10.69 -2.91 -6.29
N THR A 290 9.75 -2.09 -6.75
CA THR A 290 10.05 -1.04 -7.72
C THR A 290 10.89 0.08 -7.13
N ARG A 291 10.61 0.52 -5.90
CA ARG A 291 11.44 1.55 -5.23
C ARG A 291 12.82 1.04 -4.90
N SER A 292 12.94 -0.19 -4.40
CA SER A 292 14.26 -0.76 -4.13
C SER A 292 15.08 -0.97 -5.41
N LEU A 293 14.41 -1.32 -6.53
CA LEU A 293 15.08 -1.45 -7.83
C LEU A 293 15.64 -0.11 -8.32
N ARG A 294 14.92 1.01 -8.12
CA ARG A 294 15.41 2.36 -8.47
C ARG A 294 16.70 2.73 -7.71
N HIS A 295 16.89 2.22 -6.50
CA HIS A 295 18.04 2.53 -5.65
C HIS A 295 19.25 1.60 -5.83
N SER A 296 19.09 0.42 -6.44
CA SER A 296 20.18 -0.58 -6.50
C SER A 296 20.42 -1.23 -7.85
N GLY A 297 19.42 -1.31 -8.73
CA GLY A 297 19.49 -2.11 -9.95
C GLY A 297 19.65 -3.62 -9.73
N HIS A 298 19.68 -4.09 -8.47
CA HIS A 298 19.92 -5.50 -8.13
C HIS A 298 18.83 -6.40 -8.72
N ARG A 299 19.25 -7.47 -9.39
CA ARG A 299 18.38 -8.47 -10.04
C ARG A 299 17.30 -7.85 -10.94
N ARG A 300 17.64 -6.77 -11.65
CA ARG A 300 16.72 -6.03 -12.51
C ARG A 300 15.87 -6.92 -13.41
N ASP A 301 16.49 -7.86 -14.12
CA ASP A 301 15.77 -8.70 -15.09
C ASP A 301 14.78 -9.65 -14.40
N ASP A 302 15.17 -10.24 -13.26
CA ASP A 302 14.27 -11.08 -12.46
C ASP A 302 13.07 -10.28 -11.93
N VAL A 303 13.31 -9.04 -11.49
CA VAL A 303 12.25 -8.15 -11.01
C VAL A 303 11.29 -7.80 -12.14
N LEU A 304 11.80 -7.40 -13.31
CA LEU A 304 10.95 -7.05 -14.46
C LEU A 304 10.14 -8.27 -14.96
N LEU A 305 10.73 -9.45 -14.96
CA LEU A 305 10.04 -10.69 -15.29
C LEU A 305 8.90 -10.98 -14.29
N GLU A 306 9.18 -10.92 -12.99
CA GLU A 306 8.17 -11.17 -11.95
C GLU A 306 7.06 -10.12 -11.98
N LEU A 307 7.39 -8.83 -12.14
CA LEU A 307 6.40 -7.76 -12.27
C LEU A 307 5.49 -7.99 -13.49
N THR A 308 6.06 -8.45 -14.61
CA THR A 308 5.29 -8.74 -15.83
C THR A 308 4.35 -9.93 -15.63
N GLN A 309 4.82 -11.01 -15.01
CA GLN A 309 3.98 -12.17 -14.70
C GLN A 309 2.86 -11.80 -13.72
N PHE A 310 3.19 -11.03 -12.68
CA PHE A 310 2.24 -10.53 -11.71
C PHE A 310 1.19 -9.62 -12.37
N ALA A 311 1.60 -8.66 -13.21
CA ALA A 311 0.69 -7.76 -13.91
C ALA A 311 -0.33 -8.54 -14.76
N ASN A 312 0.12 -9.53 -15.53
CA ASN A 312 -0.78 -10.38 -16.32
C ASN A 312 -1.81 -11.09 -15.43
N ALA A 313 -1.38 -11.72 -14.34
CA ALA A 313 -2.29 -12.46 -13.46
C ALA A 313 -3.28 -11.52 -12.74
N TYR A 314 -2.77 -10.43 -12.16
CA TYR A 314 -3.56 -9.51 -11.34
C TYR A 314 -4.55 -8.71 -12.17
N VAL A 315 -4.11 -8.16 -13.30
CA VAL A 315 -4.98 -7.38 -14.18
C VAL A 315 -6.09 -8.25 -14.77
N ASN A 316 -5.79 -9.49 -15.18
CA ASN A 316 -6.82 -10.42 -15.65
C ASN A 316 -7.83 -10.74 -14.54
N HIS A 317 -7.38 -10.95 -13.31
CA HIS A 317 -8.27 -11.14 -12.16
C HIS A 317 -9.21 -9.94 -11.97
N LEU A 318 -8.69 -8.72 -12.00
CA LEU A 318 -9.49 -7.50 -11.86
C LEU A 318 -10.47 -7.30 -13.02
N LEU A 319 -10.06 -7.58 -14.27
CA LEU A 319 -10.91 -7.44 -15.44
C LEU A 319 -12.09 -8.42 -15.39
N VAL A 320 -11.84 -9.67 -15.03
CA VAL A 320 -12.89 -10.68 -14.79
C VAL A 320 -13.83 -10.20 -13.68
N HIS A 321 -13.28 -9.68 -12.58
CA HIS A 321 -14.07 -9.14 -11.47
C HIS A 321 -14.99 -8.00 -11.91
N VAL A 322 -14.51 -7.04 -12.70
CA VAL A 322 -15.31 -5.93 -13.24
C VAL A 322 -16.37 -6.42 -14.24
N GLN A 323 -16.05 -7.41 -15.08
CA GLN A 323 -17.01 -7.97 -16.04
C GLN A 323 -18.15 -8.73 -15.37
N GLN A 324 -17.88 -9.42 -14.27
CA GLN A 324 -18.84 -10.30 -13.61
C GLN A 324 -19.66 -9.60 -12.52
N ASN A 325 -19.23 -8.43 -12.04
CA ASN A 325 -19.86 -7.74 -10.93
C ASN A 325 -20.32 -6.34 -11.35
N PRO A 326 -21.63 -6.01 -11.29
CA PRO A 326 -22.13 -4.68 -11.64
C PRO A 326 -21.71 -3.58 -10.65
N ALA A 327 -21.28 -3.96 -9.44
CA ALA A 327 -20.70 -3.07 -8.43
C ALA A 327 -19.39 -3.68 -7.92
N PRO A 328 -18.29 -3.64 -8.71
CA PRO A 328 -17.07 -4.39 -8.40
C PRO A 328 -16.27 -3.77 -7.24
N PHE A 329 -16.51 -2.50 -6.91
CA PHE A 329 -15.77 -1.78 -5.88
C PHE A 329 -16.73 -1.23 -4.83
N GLU A 330 -16.69 -1.79 -3.61
CA GLU A 330 -17.58 -1.42 -2.51
C GLU A 330 -16.90 -0.64 -1.37
N ASP A 331 -15.58 -0.45 -1.44
CA ASP A 331 -14.79 0.36 -0.49
C ASP A 331 -13.79 1.23 -1.27
N LEU A 332 -13.98 2.55 -1.25
CA LEU A 332 -13.09 3.49 -1.94
C LEU A 332 -11.66 3.43 -1.40
N HIS A 333 -11.46 3.12 -0.12
CA HIS A 333 -10.11 3.00 0.42
C HIS A 333 -9.37 1.81 -0.19
N ALA A 334 -10.02 0.63 -0.24
CA ALA A 334 -9.44 -0.55 -0.88
C ALA A 334 -9.20 -0.33 -2.39
N LEU A 335 -10.14 0.34 -3.07
CA LEU A 335 -10.00 0.75 -4.46
C LEU A 335 -8.79 1.68 -4.67
N ASN A 336 -8.53 2.60 -3.74
CA ASN A 336 -7.38 3.50 -3.83
C ASN A 336 -6.04 2.74 -3.84
N GLY A 337 -5.89 1.73 -2.98
CA GLY A 337 -4.72 0.83 -2.99
C GLY A 337 -4.58 0.10 -4.33
N THR A 338 -5.68 -0.43 -4.86
CA THR A 338 -5.72 -1.13 -6.16
C THR A 338 -5.34 -0.23 -7.33
N MET A 339 -5.93 0.98 -7.41
CA MET A 339 -5.61 1.93 -8.48
C MET A 339 -4.16 2.40 -8.42
N SER A 340 -3.61 2.50 -7.22
CA SER A 340 -2.20 2.86 -7.03
C SER A 340 -1.26 1.71 -7.41
N ALA A 341 -1.63 0.45 -7.14
CA ALA A 341 -0.91 -0.72 -7.65
C ALA A 341 -0.87 -0.75 -9.19
N LEU A 342 -2.01 -0.45 -9.84
CA LEU A 342 -2.08 -0.35 -11.31
C LEU A 342 -1.22 0.80 -11.86
N ALA A 343 -1.24 1.96 -11.20
CA ALA A 343 -0.39 3.09 -11.58
C ALA A 343 1.10 2.77 -11.43
N GLU A 344 1.48 2.10 -10.34
CA GLU A 344 2.85 1.66 -10.08
C GLU A 344 3.31 0.65 -11.15
N LEU A 345 2.48 -0.34 -11.50
CA LEU A 345 2.75 -1.28 -12.58
C LEU A 345 2.88 -0.59 -13.94
N GLN A 346 2.00 0.36 -14.27
CA GLN A 346 2.04 1.07 -15.54
C GLN A 346 3.33 1.88 -15.70
N GLN A 347 3.85 2.45 -14.60
CA GLN A 347 5.15 3.13 -14.61
C GLN A 347 6.32 2.15 -14.70
N ALA A 348 6.27 1.04 -13.97
CA ALA A 348 7.35 0.06 -13.91
C ALA A 348 7.51 -0.75 -15.21
N LEU A 349 6.42 -0.93 -15.96
CA LEU A 349 6.37 -1.70 -17.20
C LEU A 349 5.78 -0.86 -18.35
N PRO A 350 6.53 0.13 -18.87
CA PRO A 350 6.05 0.98 -19.95
C PRO A 350 5.60 0.17 -21.17
N GLY A 351 4.39 0.47 -21.67
CA GLY A 351 3.80 -0.21 -22.83
C GLY A 351 3.02 -1.47 -22.51
N LEU A 352 3.17 -2.07 -21.32
CA LEU A 352 2.39 -3.26 -20.95
C LEU A 352 0.94 -2.92 -20.60
N LEU A 353 0.70 -1.89 -19.78
CA LEU A 353 -0.65 -1.48 -19.37
C LEU A 353 -1.07 -0.23 -20.11
N SER A 354 -2.19 -0.29 -20.82
CA SER A 354 -2.70 0.80 -21.64
C SER A 354 -4.02 1.38 -21.10
N THR A 355 -4.09 2.70 -21.10
CA THR A 355 -5.24 3.53 -20.72
C THR A 355 -5.33 4.72 -21.67
N ALA A 356 -6.51 5.32 -21.81
CA ALA A 356 -6.67 6.52 -22.64
C ALA A 356 -5.83 7.71 -22.13
N ARG A 357 -5.58 7.77 -20.82
CA ARG A 357 -4.65 8.71 -20.18
C ARG A 357 -3.75 7.95 -19.20
N PRO A 358 -2.43 8.21 -19.18
CA PRO A 358 -1.55 7.59 -18.20
C PRO A 358 -2.05 7.82 -16.76
N LEU A 359 -2.00 6.77 -15.97
CA LEU A 359 -2.28 6.81 -14.55
C LEU A 359 -1.18 7.60 -13.84
N ARG A 360 -1.56 8.36 -12.83
CA ARG A 360 -0.65 9.11 -11.96
C ARG A 360 -0.54 8.36 -10.65
N LEU A 361 0.66 8.24 -10.08
CA LEU A 361 0.78 7.63 -8.77
C LEU A 361 0.74 8.71 -7.68
N PRO A 362 -0.17 8.60 -6.70
CA PRO A 362 -0.20 9.45 -5.52
C PRO A 362 1.16 9.58 -4.80
N LEU A 363 1.80 8.44 -4.59
CA LEU A 363 3.03 8.30 -3.80
C LEU A 363 4.26 8.94 -4.44
N ASP A 364 4.23 9.32 -5.73
CA ASP A 364 5.32 10.07 -6.35
C ASP A 364 5.33 11.55 -5.93
N ARG A 365 4.21 12.05 -5.38
CA ARG A 365 4.07 13.44 -4.96
C ARG A 365 4.16 13.61 -3.44
N ARG A 366 3.70 12.64 -2.65
CA ARG A 366 3.67 12.75 -1.18
C ARG A 366 3.72 11.40 -0.46
N PRO A 367 4.19 11.36 0.80
CA PRO A 367 4.46 10.11 1.50
C PRO A 367 3.27 9.58 2.32
N PHE A 368 2.14 9.25 1.69
CA PHE A 368 1.10 8.42 2.34
C PHE A 368 -0.03 8.05 1.39
N ILE A 369 -0.68 6.89 1.60
CA ILE A 369 -1.89 6.45 0.90
C ILE A 369 -2.68 5.39 1.68
#